data_AF-A0A959CW42-F1
#
_entry.id   AF-A0A959CW42-F1
#
_cell.length_a   1.000
_cell.length_b   1.000
_cell.length_c   1.000
_cell.angle_alpha   90.00
_cell.angle_beta   90.00
_cell.angle_gamma   90.00
#
_symmetry.space_group_name_H-M   'P 1'
#
loop_
_entity.id
_entity.type
_entity.pdbx_description
1 polymer ?
#
loop_
_entity_poly.entity_id
_entity_poly.type
_entity_poly.pdbx_seq_one_letter_code
_entity_poly.pdbx_strand_id
1 'polypeptide(L)'
;MKKHLFFPILILAIPAFSQELSTDSLFQLALADLPAFSRHITAEAETDFGKAKAVVDWYARYFDWTYTDYKKRSVEDILKRRGGNCNELAMVTQASLEALDVKMRRVREANLHVRSDRRQADAEQRVAEVGNKASVFGRQHNDHVWLEVYDQASGQWAPADPSLGVVGMRSWLSARYGFTRRYSLDPSSEDMIAPFAVFVESEGDWINRTSHYAIDGFNSLYYGKLAELPSWSQWVEQVEQLDGLALGAFQGNVNLHEHSDEIAALAATYQQLKEEFLASGLGIIHQNIDAFSQSLVEGDFEAVVAAYTSDGKLFPQRGDIRRGEDAIRRYWTPPAGRESRTIHHRIKPEEIVVQGDTAYDWGYYEGATRLGDGKEVFWEGKYVIVWKKTPDGQWKIYLDSWNGL
;
A
#
# COMPACT_ATOMS: atom_id res chain seq x y z
N MET A 1 -24.43 -53.85 -39.02
CA MET A 1 -25.31 -53.37 -37.93
C MET A 1 -24.50 -52.54 -36.95
N LYS A 2 -24.70 -51.22 -36.96
CA LYS A 2 -24.66 -50.25 -35.85
C LYS A 2 -24.57 -48.85 -36.48
N LYS A 3 -25.74 -48.22 -36.66
CA LYS A 3 -25.86 -46.81 -37.03
C LYS A 3 -25.60 -46.01 -35.75
N HIS A 4 -24.53 -45.21 -35.71
CA HIS A 4 -24.37 -44.20 -34.67
C HIS A 4 -24.95 -42.89 -35.18
N LEU A 5 -26.00 -42.45 -34.48
CA LEU A 5 -26.75 -41.23 -34.71
C LEU A 5 -25.89 -40.06 -34.19
N PHE A 6 -25.41 -39.19 -35.07
CA PHE A 6 -24.77 -37.94 -34.69
C PHE A 6 -25.86 -36.93 -34.32
N PHE A 7 -25.95 -36.59 -33.03
CA PHE A 7 -26.69 -35.41 -32.58
C PHE A 7 -25.75 -34.19 -32.68
N PRO A 8 -26.09 -33.12 -33.41
CA PRO A 8 -25.34 -31.88 -33.32
C PRO A 8 -25.66 -31.23 -31.97
N ILE A 9 -24.65 -31.10 -31.11
CA ILE A 9 -24.73 -30.24 -29.93
C ILE A 9 -24.70 -28.80 -30.46
N LEU A 10 -25.86 -28.14 -30.36
CA LEU A 10 -25.98 -26.71 -30.62
C LEU A 10 -25.29 -25.97 -29.46
N ILE A 11 -24.05 -25.55 -29.67
CA ILE A 11 -23.39 -24.61 -28.74
C ILE A 11 -24.06 -23.25 -28.96
N LEU A 12 -24.99 -22.91 -28.08
CA LEU A 12 -25.48 -21.54 -27.91
C LEU A 12 -24.31 -20.70 -27.40
N ALA A 13 -23.63 -20.00 -28.30
CA ALA A 13 -22.72 -18.92 -27.94
C ALA A 13 -23.56 -17.81 -27.30
N ILE A 14 -23.41 -17.61 -26.00
CA ILE A 14 -23.93 -16.42 -25.30
C ILE A 14 -22.92 -15.30 -25.58
N PRO A 15 -23.28 -14.21 -26.27
CA PRO A 15 -22.44 -13.03 -26.29
C PRO A 15 -22.76 -12.23 -25.03
N ALA A 16 -22.03 -12.44 -23.95
CA ALA A 16 -22.01 -11.48 -22.84
C ALA A 16 -21.03 -10.36 -23.20
N PHE A 17 -21.40 -9.52 -24.17
CA PHE A 17 -20.82 -8.18 -24.26
C PHE A 17 -21.58 -7.33 -23.23
N SER A 18 -21.18 -7.39 -21.96
CA SER A 18 -21.51 -6.29 -21.05
C SER A 18 -20.74 -5.08 -21.57
N GLN A 19 -21.45 -4.11 -22.13
CA GLN A 19 -20.83 -2.86 -22.54
C GLN A 19 -20.22 -2.21 -21.29
N GLU A 20 -18.89 -2.13 -21.20
CA GLU A 20 -18.22 -1.45 -20.10
C GLU A 20 -18.74 -0.01 -20.04
N LEU A 21 -19.26 0.37 -18.87
CA LEU A 21 -19.73 1.73 -18.65
C LEU A 21 -18.54 2.68 -18.66
N SER A 22 -18.68 3.84 -19.31
CA SER A 22 -17.66 4.89 -19.22
C SER A 22 -17.55 5.39 -17.77
N THR A 23 -16.40 5.96 -17.40
CA THR A 23 -16.19 6.55 -16.07
C THR A 23 -17.28 7.55 -15.69
N ASP A 24 -17.69 8.43 -16.62
CA ASP A 24 -18.80 9.37 -16.36
C ASP A 24 -20.13 8.67 -16.14
N SER A 25 -20.40 7.57 -16.86
CA SER A 25 -21.62 6.78 -16.65
C SER A 25 -21.61 6.11 -15.26
N LEU A 26 -20.45 5.64 -14.80
CA LEU A 26 -20.28 5.11 -13.45
C LEU A 26 -20.50 6.18 -12.37
N PHE A 27 -20.02 7.41 -12.58
CA PHE A 27 -20.32 8.53 -11.68
C PHE A 27 -21.82 8.86 -11.63
N GLN A 28 -22.51 8.87 -12.77
CA GLN A 28 -23.96 9.09 -12.80
C GLN A 28 -24.71 7.96 -12.11
N LEU A 29 -24.26 6.72 -12.27
CA LEU A 29 -24.83 5.57 -11.56
C LEU A 29 -24.63 5.70 -10.05
N ALA A 30 -23.44 6.09 -9.58
CA ALA A 30 -23.17 6.28 -8.16
C ALA A 30 -24.08 7.36 -7.52
N LEU A 31 -24.39 8.42 -8.27
CA LEU A 31 -25.31 9.48 -7.83
C LEU A 31 -26.78 9.05 -7.82
N ALA A 32 -27.19 8.23 -8.79
CA ALA A 32 -28.59 7.82 -8.94
C ALA A 32 -28.95 6.60 -8.06
N ASP A 33 -28.02 5.63 -7.97
CA ASP A 33 -28.19 4.35 -7.28
C ASP A 33 -26.81 3.83 -6.83
N LEU A 34 -26.34 4.34 -5.69
CA LEU A 34 -25.07 3.92 -5.10
C LEU A 34 -24.98 2.39 -4.93
N PRO A 35 -26.00 1.67 -4.43
CA PRO A 35 -25.97 0.21 -4.39
C PRO A 35 -25.75 -0.47 -5.75
N ALA A 36 -26.40 0.00 -6.82
CA ALA A 36 -26.18 -0.56 -8.16
C ALA A 36 -24.76 -0.27 -8.67
N PHE A 37 -24.25 0.93 -8.43
CA PHE A 37 -22.85 1.28 -8.70
C PHE A 37 -21.89 0.35 -7.96
N SER A 38 -22.04 0.21 -6.64
CA SER A 38 -21.14 -0.61 -5.82
C SER A 38 -21.15 -2.07 -6.27
N ARG A 39 -22.32 -2.64 -6.60
CA ARG A 39 -22.41 -4.00 -7.18
C ARG A 39 -21.75 -4.10 -8.55
N HIS A 40 -21.84 -3.06 -9.37
CA HIS A 40 -21.23 -3.06 -10.70
C HIS A 40 -19.70 -3.08 -10.62
N ILE A 41 -19.10 -2.18 -9.84
CA ILE A 41 -17.63 -2.10 -9.75
C ILE A 41 -17.01 -3.27 -8.98
N THR A 42 -17.82 -4.05 -8.25
CA THR A 42 -17.38 -5.24 -7.50
C THR A 42 -17.84 -6.56 -8.12
N ALA A 43 -18.35 -6.55 -9.36
CA ALA A 43 -18.97 -7.74 -9.98
C ALA A 43 -18.06 -8.96 -10.04
N GLU A 44 -16.75 -8.76 -10.20
CA GLU A 44 -15.72 -9.81 -10.28
C GLU A 44 -15.11 -10.17 -8.91
N ALA A 45 -15.51 -9.52 -7.82
CA ALA A 45 -14.94 -9.73 -6.50
C ALA A 45 -15.60 -10.91 -5.77
N GLU A 46 -14.80 -11.93 -5.44
CA GLU A 46 -15.28 -13.14 -4.74
C GLU A 46 -15.29 -13.01 -3.22
N THR A 47 -14.48 -12.11 -2.65
CA THR A 47 -14.30 -11.94 -1.19
C THR A 47 -14.64 -10.52 -0.76
N ASP A 48 -14.86 -10.30 0.54
CA ASP A 48 -15.15 -8.96 1.04
C ASP A 48 -13.92 -8.05 0.94
N PHE A 49 -12.71 -8.60 1.05
CA PHE A 49 -11.49 -7.88 0.69
C PHE A 49 -11.41 -7.54 -0.79
N GLY A 50 -11.85 -8.43 -1.68
CA GLY A 50 -11.95 -8.14 -3.12
C GLY A 50 -12.89 -6.97 -3.39
N LYS A 51 -14.08 -6.97 -2.75
CA LYS A 51 -15.04 -5.87 -2.85
C LYS A 51 -14.46 -4.57 -2.30
N ALA A 52 -13.86 -4.62 -1.11
CA ALA A 52 -13.21 -3.47 -0.49
C ALA A 52 -12.11 -2.89 -1.38
N LYS A 53 -11.27 -3.75 -1.97
CA LYS A 53 -10.21 -3.34 -2.89
C LYS A 53 -10.77 -2.65 -4.12
N ALA A 54 -11.79 -3.20 -4.77
CA ALA A 54 -12.38 -2.58 -5.94
C ALA A 54 -13.00 -1.20 -5.64
N VAL A 55 -13.70 -1.06 -4.50
CA VAL A 55 -14.27 0.21 -4.05
C VAL A 55 -13.18 1.24 -3.72
N VAL A 56 -12.18 0.85 -2.91
CA VAL A 56 -11.06 1.71 -2.51
C VAL A 56 -10.24 2.16 -3.72
N ASP A 57 -9.89 1.22 -4.61
CA ASP A 57 -9.15 1.53 -5.84
C ASP A 57 -9.92 2.49 -6.74
N TRP A 58 -11.25 2.37 -6.82
CA TRP A 58 -12.07 3.27 -7.63
C TRP A 58 -12.03 4.70 -7.09
N TYR A 59 -12.29 4.90 -5.79
CA TYR A 59 -12.25 6.24 -5.20
C TYR A 59 -10.84 6.83 -5.26
N ALA A 60 -9.81 6.07 -4.91
CA ALA A 60 -8.42 6.55 -4.94
C ALA A 60 -7.95 6.99 -6.34
N ARG A 61 -8.49 6.41 -7.41
CA ARG A 61 -8.11 6.76 -8.80
C ARG A 61 -8.90 7.93 -9.37
N TYR A 62 -10.17 8.05 -9.00
CA TYR A 62 -11.10 8.97 -9.68
C TYR A 62 -11.51 10.17 -8.84
N PHE A 63 -11.08 10.24 -7.57
CA PHE A 63 -11.38 11.37 -6.70
C PHE A 63 -10.16 12.26 -6.52
N ASP A 64 -10.37 13.57 -6.60
CA ASP A 64 -9.34 14.55 -6.26
C ASP A 64 -9.18 14.64 -4.75
N TRP A 65 -7.95 14.45 -4.26
CA TRP A 65 -7.64 14.72 -2.87
C TRP A 65 -7.64 16.22 -2.60
N THR A 66 -8.31 16.64 -1.53
CA THR A 66 -8.37 18.07 -1.15
C THR A 66 -8.15 18.26 0.34
N TYR A 67 -7.45 19.34 0.70
CA TYR A 67 -7.30 19.75 2.10
C TYR A 67 -8.65 20.01 2.78
N THR A 68 -8.69 19.79 4.09
CA THR A 68 -9.87 20.04 4.93
C THR A 68 -10.29 21.51 4.87
N ASP A 69 -11.55 21.76 4.53
CA ASP A 69 -12.18 23.09 4.56
C ASP A 69 -13.27 23.22 5.64
N TYR A 70 -13.36 22.23 6.54
CA TYR A 70 -14.29 22.12 7.67
C TYR A 70 -15.79 22.20 7.32
N LYS A 71 -16.15 22.13 6.04
CA LYS A 71 -17.55 22.04 5.62
C LYS A 71 -18.08 20.64 5.87
N LYS A 72 -19.30 20.56 6.41
CA LYS A 72 -20.03 19.29 6.51
C LYS A 72 -20.65 18.98 5.14
N ARG A 73 -20.36 17.81 4.60
CA ARG A 73 -20.88 17.32 3.32
C ARG A 73 -21.59 15.99 3.50
N SER A 74 -22.64 15.76 2.71
CA SER A 74 -23.28 14.45 2.58
C SER A 74 -22.49 13.55 1.61
N VAL A 75 -22.79 12.25 1.60
CA VAL A 75 -22.22 11.31 0.60
C VAL A 75 -22.51 11.77 -0.82
N GLU A 76 -23.72 12.28 -1.08
CA GLU A 76 -24.10 12.82 -2.40
C GLU A 76 -23.27 14.05 -2.79
N ASP A 77 -23.01 14.96 -1.85
CA ASP A 77 -22.17 16.15 -2.11
C ASP A 77 -20.73 15.76 -2.46
N ILE A 78 -20.20 14.75 -1.77
CA ILE A 78 -18.84 14.22 -2.00
C ILE A 78 -18.75 13.56 -3.38
N LEU A 79 -19.76 12.74 -3.75
CA LEU A 79 -19.85 12.12 -5.08
C LEU A 79 -19.94 13.18 -6.20
N LYS A 80 -20.75 14.23 -6.01
CA LYS A 80 -20.87 15.34 -6.97
C LYS A 80 -19.56 16.11 -7.13
N ARG A 81 -18.83 16.30 -6.02
CA ARG A 81 -17.53 16.96 -6.01
C ARG A 81 -16.44 16.12 -6.68
N ARG A 82 -16.58 14.80 -6.70
CA ARG A 82 -15.55 13.84 -7.15
C ARG A 82 -14.22 14.06 -6.41
N GLY A 83 -14.29 14.29 -5.09
CA GLY A 83 -13.11 14.61 -4.32
C GLY A 83 -13.41 14.95 -2.86
N GLY A 84 -12.37 14.91 -2.03
CA GLY A 84 -12.48 15.22 -0.62
C GLY A 84 -11.21 14.96 0.18
N ASN A 85 -11.27 15.27 1.47
CA ASN A 85 -10.22 14.89 2.42
C ASN A 85 -10.39 13.42 2.87
N CYS A 86 -9.50 12.93 3.74
CA CYS A 86 -9.52 11.56 4.24
C CYS A 86 -10.86 11.15 4.88
N ASN A 87 -11.50 12.03 5.65
CA ASN A 87 -12.79 11.76 6.25
C ASN A 87 -13.90 11.61 5.21
N GLU A 88 -13.93 12.48 4.20
CA GLU A 88 -14.90 12.44 3.09
C GLU A 88 -14.72 11.19 2.22
N LEU A 89 -13.47 10.84 1.89
CA LEU A 89 -13.12 9.60 1.18
C LEU A 89 -13.54 8.35 1.99
N ALA A 90 -13.30 8.34 3.30
CA ALA A 90 -13.78 7.27 4.18
C ALA A 90 -15.32 7.20 4.24
N MET A 91 -16.03 8.34 4.23
CA MET A 91 -17.50 8.37 4.22
C MET A 91 -18.10 7.76 2.96
N VAL A 92 -17.61 8.15 1.77
CA VAL A 92 -18.15 7.63 0.50
C VAL A 92 -17.79 6.15 0.29
N THR A 93 -16.59 5.75 0.74
CA THR A 93 -16.17 4.33 0.74
C THR A 93 -17.05 3.50 1.68
N GLN A 94 -17.29 4.00 2.90
CA GLN A 94 -18.15 3.33 3.87
C GLN A 94 -19.57 3.13 3.32
N ALA A 95 -20.18 4.16 2.74
CA ALA A 95 -21.52 4.06 2.15
C ALA A 95 -21.60 3.01 1.02
N SER A 96 -20.57 2.92 0.18
CA SER A 96 -20.47 1.89 -0.86
C SER A 96 -20.34 0.47 -0.29
N LEU A 97 -19.56 0.28 0.77
CA LEU A 97 -19.38 -1.02 1.41
C LEU A 97 -20.60 -1.46 2.22
N GLU A 98 -21.30 -0.52 2.87
CA GLU A 98 -22.59 -0.77 3.53
C GLU A 98 -23.62 -1.29 2.53
N ALA A 99 -23.67 -0.71 1.33
CA ALA A 99 -24.57 -1.17 0.25
C ALA A 99 -24.25 -2.59 -0.27
N LEU A 100 -23.08 -3.13 0.08
CA LEU A 100 -22.60 -4.46 -0.26
C LEU A 100 -22.67 -5.46 0.90
N ASP A 101 -23.22 -5.04 2.05
CA ASP A 101 -23.27 -5.82 3.30
C ASP A 101 -21.86 -6.27 3.77
N VAL A 102 -20.83 -5.50 3.42
CA VAL A 102 -19.47 -5.74 3.91
C VAL A 102 -19.39 -5.25 5.35
N LYS A 103 -18.86 -6.04 6.27
CA LYS A 103 -18.69 -5.60 7.66
C LYS A 103 -17.45 -4.70 7.78
N MET A 104 -17.62 -3.51 8.36
CA MET A 104 -16.52 -2.54 8.51
C MET A 104 -16.61 -1.74 9.82
N ARG A 105 -15.55 -0.99 10.14
CA ARG A 105 -15.52 -0.03 11.25
C ARG A 105 -14.57 1.13 10.96
N ARG A 106 -14.89 2.33 11.45
CA ARG A 106 -14.06 3.53 11.24
C ARG A 106 -12.84 3.50 12.14
N VAL A 107 -11.71 3.94 11.58
CA VAL A 107 -10.45 4.09 12.29
C VAL A 107 -10.03 5.55 12.28
N ARG A 108 -9.63 6.03 13.45
CA ARG A 108 -9.02 7.33 13.70
C ARG A 108 -7.58 7.10 14.09
N GLU A 109 -6.68 7.92 13.58
CA GLU A 109 -5.28 7.83 13.94
C GLU A 109 -4.62 9.20 14.11
N ALA A 110 -3.55 9.22 14.89
CA ALA A 110 -2.56 10.28 14.90
C ALA A 110 -1.25 9.72 14.32
N ASN A 111 -0.67 10.43 13.36
CA ASN A 111 0.53 10.01 12.65
C ASN A 111 1.64 11.04 12.72
N LEU A 112 2.88 10.58 12.57
CA LEU A 112 4.02 11.46 12.40
C LEU A 112 3.90 12.17 11.05
N HIS A 113 4.30 13.44 11.02
CA HIS A 113 4.22 14.27 9.84
C HIS A 113 5.46 15.13 9.69
N VAL A 114 5.80 15.51 8.46
CA VAL A 114 6.85 16.52 8.23
C VAL A 114 6.59 17.78 9.05
N ARG A 115 7.68 18.31 9.63
CA ARG A 115 7.64 19.46 10.53
C ARG A 115 7.09 20.69 9.83
N SER A 116 6.11 21.34 10.45
CA SER A 116 5.49 22.57 9.94
C SER A 116 5.05 23.48 11.08
N ASP A 117 5.76 24.59 11.26
CA ASP A 117 5.38 25.62 12.25
C ASP A 117 4.09 26.34 11.83
N ARG A 118 3.79 26.40 10.53
CA ARG A 118 2.50 26.88 10.03
C ARG A 118 1.35 25.97 10.47
N ARG A 119 1.50 24.64 10.33
CA ARG A 119 0.47 23.68 10.79
C ARG A 119 0.22 23.82 12.29
N GLN A 120 1.29 24.03 13.06
CA GLN A 120 1.16 24.28 14.50
C GLN A 120 0.31 25.53 14.78
N ALA A 121 0.60 26.66 14.13
CA ALA A 121 -0.16 27.90 14.33
C ALA A 121 -1.64 27.76 13.90
N ASP A 122 -1.90 27.11 12.76
CA ASP A 122 -3.25 26.83 12.29
C ASP A 122 -4.01 25.90 13.26
N ALA A 123 -3.32 24.91 13.85
CA ALA A 123 -3.89 24.00 14.83
C ALA A 123 -4.19 24.67 16.18
N GLU A 124 -3.32 25.55 16.67
CA GLU A 124 -3.53 26.31 17.91
C GLU A 124 -4.77 27.22 17.82
N GLN A 125 -4.96 27.88 16.67
CA GLN A 125 -6.18 28.63 16.39
C GLN A 125 -7.41 27.71 16.46
N ARG A 126 -7.31 26.52 15.87
CA ARG A 126 -8.42 25.58 15.89
C ARG A 126 -8.72 25.04 17.28
N VAL A 127 -7.70 24.77 18.10
CA VAL A 127 -7.87 24.38 19.51
C VAL A 127 -8.57 25.50 20.30
N ALA A 128 -8.24 26.76 20.05
CA ALA A 128 -8.94 27.89 20.68
C ALA A 128 -10.43 27.98 20.30
N GLU A 129 -10.80 27.55 19.08
CA GLU A 129 -12.18 27.58 18.59
C GLU A 129 -13.04 26.39 19.04
N VAL A 130 -12.49 25.17 19.00
CA VAL A 130 -13.27 23.93 19.19
C VAL A 130 -12.73 23.01 20.27
N GLY A 131 -11.73 23.46 21.00
CA GLY A 131 -11.12 22.76 22.13
C GLY A 131 -10.10 21.70 21.72
N ASN A 132 -9.65 20.95 22.74
CA ASN A 132 -8.53 20.02 22.66
C ASN A 132 -8.66 18.91 21.60
N LYS A 133 -9.88 18.62 21.12
CA LYS A 133 -10.09 17.66 20.01
C LYS A 133 -9.39 18.06 18.72
N ALA A 134 -9.11 19.34 18.53
CA ALA A 134 -8.34 19.83 17.38
C ALA A 134 -6.82 19.67 17.55
N SER A 135 -6.33 19.26 18.73
CA SER A 135 -4.89 19.10 18.96
C SER A 135 -4.28 17.86 18.29
N VAL A 136 -5.10 17.00 17.69
CA VAL A 136 -4.70 15.77 16.97
C VAL A 136 -3.89 16.02 15.69
N PHE A 137 -3.80 17.27 15.25
CA PHE A 137 -2.83 17.72 14.25
C PHE A 137 -2.01 18.90 14.79
N GLY A 138 -0.76 19.03 14.35
CA GLY A 138 0.14 20.06 14.86
C GLY A 138 1.52 20.03 14.21
N ARG A 139 2.54 20.46 14.94
CA ARG A 139 3.89 20.74 14.40
C ARG A 139 4.50 19.57 13.65
N GLN A 140 4.42 18.35 14.19
CA GLN A 140 5.04 17.14 13.62
C GLN A 140 4.09 15.94 13.61
N HIS A 141 2.78 16.20 13.71
CA HIS A 141 1.77 15.18 13.65
C HIS A 141 0.53 15.66 12.90
N ASN A 142 -0.25 14.71 12.40
CA ASN A 142 -1.52 14.97 11.75
C ASN A 142 -2.53 13.87 12.11
N ASP A 143 -3.82 14.18 11.94
CA ASP A 143 -4.86 13.16 12.02
C ASP A 143 -5.16 12.56 10.65
N HIS A 144 -5.69 11.35 10.67
CA HIS A 144 -6.18 10.68 9.47
C HIS A 144 -7.33 9.73 9.81
N VAL A 145 -8.15 9.43 8.82
CA VAL A 145 -9.36 8.61 8.97
C VAL A 145 -9.46 7.61 7.83
N TRP A 146 -9.68 6.35 8.18
CA TRP A 146 -9.79 5.23 7.23
C TRP A 146 -10.68 4.12 7.82
N LEU A 147 -10.80 2.97 7.14
CA LEU A 147 -11.71 1.88 7.55
C LEU A 147 -10.94 0.57 7.83
N GLU A 148 -11.33 -0.17 8.87
CA GLU A 148 -11.05 -1.60 8.94
C GLU A 148 -12.22 -2.37 8.32
N VAL A 149 -11.94 -3.30 7.41
CA VAL A 149 -12.92 -4.19 6.78
C VAL A 149 -12.71 -5.60 7.33
N TYR A 150 -13.81 -6.30 7.61
CA TYR A 150 -13.79 -7.71 8.00
C TYR A 150 -14.12 -8.59 6.81
N ASP A 151 -13.26 -9.55 6.53
CA ASP A 151 -13.50 -10.55 5.49
C ASP A 151 -14.01 -11.85 6.10
N GLN A 152 -15.23 -12.24 5.70
CA GLN A 152 -15.86 -13.44 6.26
C GLN A 152 -15.13 -14.73 5.87
N ALA A 153 -14.50 -14.76 4.68
CA ALA A 153 -13.81 -15.95 4.19
C ALA A 153 -12.55 -16.26 5.00
N SER A 154 -11.75 -15.24 5.31
CA SER A 154 -10.54 -15.37 6.13
C SER A 154 -10.79 -15.25 7.64
N GLY A 155 -11.91 -14.64 8.03
CA GLY A 155 -12.22 -14.32 9.42
C GLY A 155 -11.36 -13.22 10.01
N GLN A 156 -10.75 -12.37 9.18
CA GLN A 156 -9.76 -11.37 9.59
C GLN A 156 -10.25 -9.94 9.34
N TRP A 157 -9.78 -9.01 10.17
CA TRP A 157 -9.87 -7.58 9.92
C TRP A 157 -8.61 -7.10 9.19
N ALA A 158 -8.77 -6.22 8.21
CA ALA A 158 -7.66 -5.56 7.54
C ALA A 158 -7.95 -4.08 7.26
N PRO A 159 -6.92 -3.24 7.16
CA PRO A 159 -7.08 -1.85 6.78
C PRO A 159 -7.55 -1.70 5.33
N ALA A 160 -8.40 -0.71 5.10
CA ALA A 160 -8.91 -0.25 3.83
C ALA A 160 -8.88 1.30 3.84
N ASP A 161 -7.88 1.86 3.17
CA ASP A 161 -7.61 3.30 3.19
C ASP A 161 -7.80 3.89 1.79
N PRO A 162 -8.93 4.59 1.55
CA PRO A 162 -9.23 5.19 0.25
C PRO A 162 -8.37 6.40 -0.08
N SER A 163 -7.69 7.01 0.90
CA SER A 163 -6.77 8.12 0.62
C SER A 163 -5.44 7.62 0.09
N LEU A 164 -5.06 6.39 0.45
CA LEU A 164 -3.83 5.75 -0.02
C LEU A 164 -4.08 4.79 -1.20
N GLY A 165 -5.34 4.37 -1.37
CA GLY A 165 -5.70 3.37 -2.36
C GLY A 165 -5.18 1.98 -2.02
N VAL A 166 -5.21 1.60 -0.73
CA VAL A 166 -4.68 0.32 -0.26
C VAL A 166 -5.69 -0.42 0.60
N VAL A 167 -5.75 -1.74 0.40
CA VAL A 167 -6.52 -2.68 1.22
C VAL A 167 -5.61 -3.84 1.59
N GLY A 168 -5.57 -4.20 2.88
CA GLY A 168 -4.72 -5.26 3.40
C GLY A 168 -3.60 -4.75 4.32
N MET A 169 -3.27 -5.57 5.32
CA MET A 169 -2.30 -5.22 6.37
C MET A 169 -0.92 -4.87 5.79
N ARG A 170 -0.34 -5.76 4.97
CA ARG A 170 1.02 -5.57 4.44
C ARG A 170 1.15 -4.34 3.54
N SER A 171 0.17 -4.11 2.66
CA SER A 171 0.14 -2.95 1.77
C SER A 171 -0.01 -1.64 2.53
N TRP A 172 -0.88 -1.61 3.53
CA TRP A 172 -1.09 -0.43 4.35
C TRP A 172 0.15 -0.13 5.22
N LEU A 173 0.71 -1.13 5.90
CA LEU A 173 1.95 -0.97 6.67
C LEU A 173 3.10 -0.48 5.78
N SER A 174 3.22 -1.00 4.56
CA SER A 174 4.23 -0.54 3.60
C SER A 174 4.02 0.93 3.21
N ALA A 175 2.77 1.36 3.04
CA ALA A 175 2.42 2.75 2.74
C ALA A 175 2.69 3.71 3.93
N ARG A 176 2.58 3.23 5.17
CA ARG A 176 2.72 4.06 6.37
C ARG A 176 4.10 4.02 7.03
N TYR A 177 4.65 2.83 7.23
CA TYR A 177 5.89 2.55 7.97
C TYR A 177 7.07 2.11 7.08
N GLY A 178 6.89 2.11 5.75
CA GLY A 178 7.97 1.74 4.83
C GLY A 178 9.21 2.64 4.98
N PHE A 179 10.39 2.02 5.05
CA PHE A 179 11.68 2.69 5.16
C PHE A 179 12.27 3.03 3.80
N THR A 180 11.96 2.24 2.78
CA THR A 180 12.32 2.50 1.38
C THR A 180 11.16 3.18 0.65
N ARG A 181 11.04 3.00 -0.67
CA ARG A 181 9.97 3.63 -1.44
C ARG A 181 8.60 3.15 -0.96
N ARG A 182 7.77 4.09 -0.51
CA ARG A 182 6.39 3.80 -0.13
C ARG A 182 5.48 3.96 -1.33
N TYR A 183 4.48 3.11 -1.40
CA TYR A 183 3.44 3.20 -2.40
C TYR A 183 2.24 3.93 -1.83
N SER A 184 1.79 4.96 -2.52
CA SER A 184 0.49 5.57 -2.36
C SER A 184 -0.04 5.92 -3.74
N LEU A 185 -1.35 5.75 -3.97
CA LEU A 185 -2.00 6.32 -5.15
C LEU A 185 -2.10 7.85 -5.08
N ASP A 186 -1.88 8.44 -3.91
CA ASP A 186 -1.88 9.87 -3.67
C ASP A 186 -0.50 10.34 -3.16
N PRO A 187 0.25 11.16 -3.93
CA PRO A 187 1.51 11.73 -3.49
C PRO A 187 1.38 12.69 -2.29
N SER A 188 0.20 13.29 -2.07
CA SER A 188 -0.01 14.22 -0.96
C SER A 188 0.03 13.55 0.41
N SER A 189 -0.15 12.23 0.46
CA SER A 189 -0.08 11.43 1.68
C SER A 189 1.33 10.98 2.04
N GLU A 190 2.33 11.29 1.21
CA GLU A 190 3.73 10.89 1.46
C GLU A 190 4.28 11.47 2.77
N ASP A 191 3.74 12.60 3.22
CA ASP A 191 4.18 13.21 4.47
C ASP A 191 3.57 12.54 5.72
N MET A 192 2.53 11.71 5.59
CA MET A 192 1.82 11.06 6.70
C MET A 192 2.41 9.69 7.01
N ILE A 193 3.35 9.66 7.95
CA ILE A 193 4.20 8.50 8.19
C ILE A 193 3.92 7.90 9.56
N ALA A 194 4.15 6.59 9.68
CA ALA A 194 4.21 5.87 10.95
C ALA A 194 3.21 6.34 12.02
N PRO A 195 1.92 5.98 11.88
CA PRO A 195 0.92 6.20 12.92
C PRO A 195 1.44 5.77 14.29
N PHE A 196 1.27 6.64 15.29
CA PHE A 196 1.69 6.34 16.66
C PHE A 196 0.50 6.14 17.60
N ALA A 197 -0.71 6.41 17.12
CA ALA A 197 -1.94 6.10 17.82
C ALA A 197 -3.01 5.72 16.81
N VAL A 198 -3.64 4.55 16.98
CA VAL A 198 -4.65 4.02 16.05
C VAL A 198 -5.83 3.48 16.86
N PHE A 199 -7.03 3.97 16.59
CA PHE A 199 -8.23 3.58 17.33
C PHE A 199 -9.40 3.33 16.41
N VAL A 200 -10.16 2.29 16.73
CA VAL A 200 -11.50 2.11 16.16
C VAL A 200 -12.48 2.87 17.02
N GLU A 201 -13.28 3.72 16.38
CA GLU A 201 -14.37 4.46 17.02
C GLU A 201 -15.70 3.76 16.67
N SER A 202 -16.43 3.30 17.68
CA SER A 202 -17.71 2.61 17.51
C SER A 202 -18.69 3.05 18.60
N GLU A 203 -19.76 3.77 18.22
CA GLU A 203 -20.86 4.16 19.12
C GLU A 203 -20.42 4.88 20.41
N GLY A 204 -19.29 5.59 20.38
CA GLY A 204 -18.73 6.30 21.54
C GLY A 204 -17.67 5.50 22.31
N ASP A 205 -17.52 4.21 22.02
CA ASP A 205 -16.42 3.38 22.52
C ASP A 205 -15.19 3.49 21.61
N TRP A 206 -14.03 3.29 22.23
CA TRP A 206 -12.72 3.35 21.59
C TRP A 206 -11.99 2.04 21.79
N ILE A 207 -11.70 1.33 20.70
CA ILE A 207 -10.85 0.13 20.75
C ILE A 207 -9.45 0.56 20.34
N ASN A 208 -8.50 0.43 21.27
CA ASN A 208 -7.10 0.71 21.00
C ASN A 208 -6.52 -0.36 20.06
N ARG A 209 -6.00 0.08 18.91
CA ARG A 209 -5.36 -0.75 17.88
C ARG A 209 -3.89 -0.35 17.69
N THR A 210 -3.35 0.55 18.52
CA THR A 210 -2.01 1.10 18.36
C THR A 210 -0.95 0.00 18.33
N SER A 211 -0.88 -0.88 19.34
CA SER A 211 0.12 -1.95 19.36
C SER A 211 0.00 -2.89 18.15
N HIS A 212 -1.23 -3.17 17.70
CA HIS A 212 -1.46 -4.02 16.54
C HIS A 212 -0.83 -3.48 15.25
N TYR A 213 -0.84 -2.16 15.04
CA TYR A 213 -0.27 -1.52 13.85
C TYR A 213 1.16 -1.03 14.05
N ALA A 214 1.40 -0.23 15.10
CA ALA A 214 2.64 0.50 15.33
C ALA A 214 3.76 -0.35 15.94
N ILE A 215 3.43 -1.50 16.55
CA ILE A 215 4.41 -2.39 17.19
C ILE A 215 4.43 -3.73 16.45
N ASP A 216 3.34 -4.51 16.56
CA ASP A 216 3.27 -5.87 15.98
C ASP A 216 3.33 -5.81 14.45
N GLY A 217 2.49 -4.98 13.84
CA GLY A 217 2.43 -4.78 12.40
C GLY A 217 3.75 -4.24 11.84
N PHE A 218 4.26 -3.15 12.41
CA PHE A 218 5.52 -2.55 11.96
C PHE A 218 6.71 -3.51 12.05
N ASN A 219 6.84 -4.27 13.15
CA ASN A 219 7.89 -5.29 13.25
C ASN A 219 7.69 -6.42 12.23
N SER A 220 6.44 -6.88 12.06
CA SER A 220 6.09 -7.94 11.10
C SER A 220 6.31 -7.54 9.64
N LEU A 221 6.17 -6.26 9.30
CA LEU A 221 6.48 -5.74 7.97
C LEU A 221 7.91 -6.10 7.54
N TYR A 222 8.84 -6.11 8.51
CA TYR A 222 10.24 -6.50 8.33
C TYR A 222 10.56 -7.83 9.02
N TYR A 223 9.62 -8.78 8.97
CA TYR A 223 9.84 -10.18 9.34
C TYR A 223 10.30 -10.38 10.80
N GLY A 224 9.88 -9.47 11.69
CA GLY A 224 10.27 -9.49 13.10
C GLY A 224 11.66 -8.94 13.40
N LYS A 225 12.37 -8.41 12.39
CA LYS A 225 13.77 -7.99 12.50
C LYS A 225 13.98 -6.60 13.09
N LEU A 226 12.92 -5.78 13.22
CA LEU A 226 13.07 -4.50 13.91
C LEU A 226 13.36 -4.71 15.39
N ALA A 227 12.82 -5.77 16.00
CA ALA A 227 13.09 -6.12 17.40
C ALA A 227 14.57 -6.39 17.74
N GLU A 228 15.42 -6.58 16.73
CA GLU A 228 16.86 -6.77 16.89
C GLU A 228 17.64 -5.44 16.80
N LEU A 229 16.98 -4.35 16.38
CA LEU A 229 17.62 -3.04 16.21
C LEU A 229 17.73 -2.27 17.54
N PRO A 230 18.83 -1.53 17.77
CA PRO A 230 19.05 -0.77 19.00
C PRO A 230 17.92 0.18 19.37
N SER A 231 17.32 0.88 18.39
CA SER A 231 16.26 1.86 18.65
C SER A 231 14.87 1.28 18.88
N TRP A 232 14.67 -0.04 18.75
CA TRP A 232 13.33 -0.61 18.76
C TRP A 232 12.64 -0.52 20.12
N SER A 233 13.34 -0.79 21.21
CA SER A 233 12.76 -0.68 22.56
C SER A 233 12.30 0.75 22.86
N GLN A 234 13.07 1.74 22.42
CA GLN A 234 12.73 3.15 22.55
C GLN A 234 11.48 3.51 21.73
N TRP A 235 11.35 2.99 20.50
CA TRP A 235 10.16 3.18 19.69
C TRP A 235 8.91 2.64 20.38
N VAL A 236 8.97 1.42 20.90
CA VAL A 236 7.85 0.79 21.62
C VAL A 236 7.44 1.63 22.83
N GLU A 237 8.40 2.02 23.68
CA GLU A 237 8.14 2.84 24.87
C GLU A 237 7.48 4.19 24.52
N GLN A 238 8.00 4.88 23.49
CA GLN A 238 7.46 6.18 23.07
C GLN A 238 6.05 6.06 22.45
N VAL A 239 5.77 5.00 21.69
CA VAL A 239 4.43 4.73 21.16
C VAL A 239 3.44 4.48 22.29
N GLU A 240 3.79 3.62 23.26
CA GLU A 240 2.95 3.33 24.43
C GLU A 240 2.76 4.56 25.32
N GLN A 241 3.75 5.45 25.40
CA GLN A 241 3.61 6.73 26.11
C GLN A 241 2.60 7.67 25.41
N LEU A 242 2.62 7.72 24.08
CA LEU A 242 1.85 8.69 23.29
C LEU A 242 0.41 8.23 23.01
N ASP A 243 0.13 6.94 22.98
CA ASP A 243 -1.19 6.45 22.56
C ASP A 243 -2.32 6.89 23.51
N GLY A 244 -2.10 6.84 24.82
CA GLY A 244 -3.05 7.31 25.83
C GLY A 244 -3.29 8.81 25.76
N LEU A 245 -2.23 9.58 25.48
CA LEU A 245 -2.33 11.04 25.26
C LEU A 245 -3.14 11.35 24.01
N ALA A 246 -2.93 10.60 22.93
CA ALA A 246 -3.67 10.75 21.69
C ALA A 246 -5.15 10.38 21.85
N LEU A 247 -5.46 9.29 22.56
CA LEU A 247 -6.84 8.95 22.92
C LEU A 247 -7.50 10.08 23.73
N GLY A 248 -6.78 10.62 24.71
CA GLY A 248 -7.20 11.78 25.48
C GLY A 248 -7.53 12.99 24.59
N ALA A 249 -6.72 13.25 23.56
CA ALA A 249 -6.99 14.32 22.59
C ALA A 249 -8.21 14.04 21.72
N PHE A 250 -8.39 12.82 21.20
CA PHE A 250 -9.61 12.44 20.47
C PHE A 250 -10.88 12.63 21.32
N GLN A 251 -10.78 12.36 22.62
CA GLN A 251 -11.87 12.56 23.58
C GLN A 251 -12.04 14.03 24.00
N GLY A 252 -11.05 14.88 23.76
CA GLY A 252 -11.04 16.30 24.13
C GLY A 252 -10.53 16.61 25.53
N ASN A 253 -9.89 15.63 26.18
CA ASN A 253 -9.39 15.71 27.55
C ASN A 253 -7.91 16.16 27.63
N VAL A 254 -7.14 15.98 26.55
CA VAL A 254 -5.69 16.28 26.48
C VAL A 254 -5.40 17.18 25.28
N ASN A 255 -4.51 18.15 25.46
CA ASN A 255 -3.96 18.94 24.36
C ASN A 255 -2.62 18.35 23.92
N LEU A 256 -2.57 17.65 22.78
CA LEU A 256 -1.34 17.03 22.27
C LEU A 256 -0.23 18.03 21.95
N HIS A 257 -0.53 19.32 21.79
CA HIS A 257 0.51 20.33 21.54
C HIS A 257 1.43 20.53 22.74
N GLU A 258 0.96 20.21 23.95
CA GLU A 258 1.76 20.20 25.18
C GLU A 258 2.78 19.05 25.22
N HIS A 259 2.67 18.08 24.29
CA HIS A 259 3.53 16.92 24.15
C HIS A 259 4.32 16.91 22.83
N SER A 260 4.58 18.11 22.30
CA SER A 260 5.29 18.28 21.02
C SER A 260 6.72 17.74 21.07
N ASP A 261 7.37 17.76 22.24
CA ASP A 261 8.75 17.29 22.40
C ASP A 261 8.81 15.76 22.37
N GLU A 262 7.83 15.08 22.95
CA GLU A 262 7.68 13.62 22.90
C GLU A 262 7.37 13.14 21.48
N ILE A 263 6.50 13.85 20.75
CA ILE A 263 6.21 13.56 19.33
C ILE A 263 7.47 13.76 18.47
N ALA A 264 8.24 14.83 18.74
CA ALA A 264 9.50 15.08 18.04
C ALA A 264 10.56 13.99 18.34
N ALA A 265 10.63 13.52 19.59
CA ALA A 265 11.50 12.42 19.98
C ALA A 265 11.11 11.10 19.28
N LEU A 266 9.82 10.79 19.19
CA LEU A 266 9.33 9.62 18.44
C LEU A 266 9.69 9.73 16.95
N ALA A 267 9.54 10.92 16.35
CA ALA A 267 9.94 11.15 14.96
C ALA A 267 11.43 10.91 14.73
N ALA A 268 12.29 11.33 15.68
CA ALA A 268 13.72 11.07 15.62
C ALA A 268 14.03 9.56 15.73
N THR A 269 13.36 8.85 16.64
CA THR A 269 13.53 7.40 16.81
C THR A 269 13.08 6.62 15.56
N TYR A 270 12.02 7.05 14.87
CA TYR A 270 11.64 6.48 13.56
C TYR A 270 12.76 6.63 12.52
N GLN A 271 13.39 7.81 12.43
CA GLN A 271 14.50 8.03 11.50
C GLN A 271 15.72 7.18 11.88
N GLN A 272 16.02 7.05 13.16
CA GLN A 272 17.12 6.20 13.62
C GLN A 272 16.87 4.72 13.27
N LEU A 273 15.65 4.20 13.50
CA LEU A 273 15.28 2.85 13.08
C LEU A 273 15.43 2.66 11.57
N LYS A 274 15.04 3.66 10.77
CA LYS A 274 15.23 3.64 9.33
C LYS A 274 16.70 3.55 8.96
N GLU A 275 17.56 4.37 9.56
CA GLU A 275 19.01 4.35 9.32
C GLU A 275 19.65 3.00 9.70
N GLU A 276 19.32 2.49 10.89
CA GLU A 276 19.77 1.19 11.39
C GLU A 276 19.33 0.05 10.46
N PHE A 277 18.07 0.05 10.03
CA PHE A 277 17.55 -0.93 9.09
C PHE A 277 18.25 -0.86 7.74
N LEU A 278 18.36 0.33 7.14
CA LEU A 278 18.95 0.52 5.81
C LEU A 278 20.45 0.21 5.77
N ALA A 279 21.15 0.29 6.90
CA ALA A 279 22.54 -0.15 7.03
C ALA A 279 22.69 -1.69 7.16
N SER A 280 21.62 -2.41 7.49
CA SER A 280 21.63 -3.87 7.60
C SER A 280 21.66 -4.58 6.25
N GLY A 281 22.05 -5.86 6.23
CA GLY A 281 21.98 -6.67 5.00
C GLY A 281 20.56 -6.78 4.43
N LEU A 282 19.56 -6.87 5.30
CA LEU A 282 18.15 -6.90 4.91
C LEU A 282 17.73 -5.56 4.26
N GLY A 283 18.10 -4.43 4.87
CA GLY A 283 17.79 -3.11 4.32
C GLY A 283 18.50 -2.81 3.00
N ILE A 284 19.73 -3.29 2.82
CA ILE A 284 20.45 -3.19 1.52
C ILE A 284 19.71 -4.01 0.45
N ILE A 285 19.21 -5.21 0.77
CA ILE A 285 18.42 -6.00 -0.18
C ILE A 285 17.14 -5.25 -0.59
N HIS A 286 16.39 -4.67 0.37
CA HIS A 286 15.22 -3.85 0.06
C HIS A 286 15.54 -2.65 -0.85
N GLN A 287 16.66 -1.96 -0.61
CA GLN A 287 17.12 -0.86 -1.49
C GLN A 287 17.44 -1.37 -2.90
N ASN A 288 18.09 -2.52 -3.02
CA ASN A 288 18.44 -3.11 -4.31
C ASN A 288 17.22 -3.58 -5.09
N ILE A 289 16.17 -4.04 -4.40
CA ILE A 289 14.88 -4.39 -4.99
C ILE A 289 14.20 -3.17 -5.62
N ASP A 290 14.17 -2.04 -4.90
CA ASP A 290 13.61 -0.79 -5.41
C ASP A 290 14.44 -0.26 -6.60
N ALA A 291 15.77 -0.28 -6.47
CA ALA A 291 16.69 0.13 -7.53
C ALA A 291 16.52 -0.71 -8.80
N PHE A 292 16.41 -2.05 -8.66
CA PHE A 292 16.17 -2.96 -9.79
C PHE A 292 14.89 -2.58 -10.55
N SER A 293 13.79 -2.36 -9.81
CA SER A 293 12.51 -2.00 -10.40
C SER A 293 12.56 -0.64 -11.10
N GLN A 294 13.24 0.33 -10.48
CA GLN A 294 13.45 1.64 -11.08
C GLN A 294 14.28 1.55 -12.37
N SER A 295 15.43 0.87 -12.36
CA SER A 295 16.28 0.70 -13.55
C SER A 295 15.54 0.01 -14.69
N LEU A 296 14.70 -0.99 -14.39
CA LEU A 296 13.89 -1.67 -15.40
C LEU A 296 12.87 -0.73 -16.06
N VAL A 297 12.21 0.13 -15.27
CA VAL A 297 11.25 1.12 -15.79
C VAL A 297 11.97 2.22 -16.59
N GLU A 298 13.13 2.67 -16.13
CA GLU A 298 13.97 3.67 -16.79
C GLU A 298 14.61 3.16 -18.09
N GLY A 299 14.70 1.83 -18.26
CA GLY A 299 15.37 1.19 -19.39
C GLY A 299 16.90 1.16 -19.24
N ASP A 300 17.41 1.34 -18.01
CA ASP A 300 18.82 1.18 -17.69
C ASP A 300 19.15 -0.32 -17.52
N PHE A 301 19.25 -1.01 -18.65
CA PHE A 301 19.50 -2.45 -18.65
C PHE A 301 20.90 -2.81 -18.17
N GLU A 302 21.88 -1.90 -18.22
CA GLU A 302 23.20 -2.16 -17.64
C GLU A 302 23.13 -2.13 -16.10
N ALA A 303 22.36 -1.23 -15.51
CA ALA A 303 22.09 -1.26 -14.06
C ALA A 303 21.31 -2.52 -13.65
N VAL A 304 20.32 -2.96 -14.45
CA VAL A 304 19.60 -4.23 -14.23
C VAL A 304 20.57 -5.41 -14.25
N VAL A 305 21.50 -5.47 -15.20
CA VAL A 305 22.52 -6.52 -15.28
C VAL A 305 23.50 -6.44 -14.11
N ALA A 306 23.92 -5.23 -13.72
CA ALA A 306 24.85 -5.01 -12.62
C ALA A 306 24.30 -5.40 -11.24
N ALA A 307 22.97 -5.53 -11.11
CA ALA A 307 22.30 -6.06 -9.91
C ALA A 307 22.56 -7.55 -9.68
N TYR A 308 23.02 -8.29 -10.69
CA TYR A 308 23.38 -9.71 -10.58
C TYR A 308 24.85 -9.90 -10.21
N THR A 309 25.15 -11.02 -9.54
CA THR A 309 26.53 -11.53 -9.47
C THR A 309 27.04 -11.88 -10.87
N SER A 310 28.34 -11.77 -11.12
CA SER A 310 28.93 -12.10 -12.44
C SER A 310 28.67 -13.55 -12.87
N ASP A 311 28.48 -14.46 -11.92
CA ASP A 311 28.10 -15.86 -12.15
C ASP A 311 26.61 -16.14 -11.91
N GLY A 312 25.75 -15.12 -11.91
CA GLY A 312 24.31 -15.26 -11.63
C GLY A 312 23.56 -16.20 -12.59
N LYS A 313 22.38 -16.68 -12.18
CA LYS A 313 21.54 -17.57 -12.99
C LYS A 313 20.09 -17.07 -13.05
N LEU A 314 19.55 -16.99 -14.26
CA LEU A 314 18.13 -16.76 -14.53
C LEU A 314 17.42 -18.07 -14.86
N PHE A 315 16.20 -18.22 -14.35
CA PHE A 315 15.31 -19.35 -14.55
C PHE A 315 14.05 -18.87 -15.28
N PRO A 316 14.18 -18.51 -16.58
CA PRO A 316 13.06 -17.97 -17.33
C PRO A 316 11.93 -19.01 -17.45
N GLN A 317 10.70 -18.53 -17.56
CA GLN A 317 9.56 -19.40 -17.84
C GLN A 317 9.78 -20.18 -19.15
N ARG A 318 9.53 -21.49 -19.11
CA ARG A 318 9.57 -22.39 -20.28
C ARG A 318 10.91 -22.32 -21.04
N GLY A 319 12.04 -22.44 -20.34
CA GLY A 319 13.36 -22.53 -20.96
C GLY A 319 14.43 -23.07 -20.04
N ASP A 320 15.64 -23.23 -20.59
CA ASP A 320 16.83 -23.64 -19.82
C ASP A 320 17.37 -22.52 -18.94
N ILE A 321 18.11 -22.91 -17.90
CA ILE A 321 18.83 -21.99 -17.00
C ILE A 321 19.87 -21.20 -17.80
N ARG A 322 19.79 -19.87 -17.73
CA ARG A 322 20.78 -18.95 -18.33
C ARG A 322 21.81 -18.55 -17.28
N ARG A 323 23.10 -18.61 -17.61
CA ARG A 323 24.21 -18.48 -16.65
C ARG A 323 25.20 -17.39 -17.07
N GLY A 324 25.60 -16.58 -16.09
CA GLY A 324 26.62 -15.55 -16.26
C GLY A 324 26.11 -14.25 -16.91
N GLU A 325 26.90 -13.20 -16.72
CA GLU A 325 26.58 -11.82 -17.11
C GLU A 325 26.10 -11.68 -18.56
N ASP A 326 26.79 -12.31 -19.52
CA ASP A 326 26.42 -12.24 -20.94
C ASP A 326 25.01 -12.79 -21.23
N ALA A 327 24.64 -13.88 -20.56
CA ALA A 327 23.33 -14.49 -20.74
C ALA A 327 22.22 -13.67 -20.06
N ILE A 328 22.55 -13.02 -18.94
CA ILE A 328 21.68 -12.10 -18.20
C ILE A 328 21.45 -10.82 -19.02
N ARG A 329 22.51 -10.21 -19.55
CA ARG A 329 22.42 -9.04 -20.45
C ARG A 329 21.54 -9.33 -21.65
N ARG A 330 21.77 -10.44 -22.35
CA ARG A 330 20.91 -10.85 -23.49
C ARG A 330 19.44 -11.10 -23.11
N TYR A 331 19.14 -11.43 -21.85
CA TYR A 331 17.76 -11.62 -21.39
C TYR A 331 17.07 -10.28 -21.12
N TRP A 332 17.73 -9.39 -20.39
CA TRP A 332 17.15 -8.11 -19.96
C TRP A 332 17.14 -7.05 -21.06
N THR A 333 18.15 -7.02 -21.93
CA THR A 333 18.24 -6.04 -23.00
C THR A 333 17.28 -6.40 -24.15
N PRO A 334 16.27 -5.57 -24.44
CA PRO A 334 15.38 -5.81 -25.57
C PRO A 334 16.12 -5.69 -26.91
N PRO A 335 15.67 -6.39 -27.96
CA PRO A 335 16.25 -6.23 -29.29
C PRO A 335 16.06 -4.79 -29.81
N ALA A 336 17.00 -4.34 -30.64
CA ALA A 336 16.91 -3.03 -31.28
C ALA A 336 15.59 -2.87 -32.04
N GLY A 337 14.97 -1.69 -31.91
CA GLY A 337 13.68 -1.39 -32.54
C GLY A 337 12.45 -1.89 -31.78
N ARG A 338 12.60 -2.49 -30.59
CA ARG A 338 11.45 -2.83 -29.75
C ARG A 338 10.78 -1.55 -29.22
N GLU A 339 9.54 -1.33 -29.62
CA GLU A 339 8.75 -0.16 -29.21
C GLU A 339 8.04 -0.35 -27.85
N SER A 340 7.82 -1.60 -27.42
CA SER A 340 7.17 -1.86 -26.13
C SER A 340 8.12 -1.56 -24.96
N ARG A 341 7.63 -0.89 -23.92
CA ARG A 341 8.39 -0.53 -22.72
C ARG A 341 7.66 -0.91 -21.44
N THR A 342 8.39 -1.41 -20.45
CA THR A 342 7.89 -1.53 -19.08
C THR A 342 7.73 -0.14 -18.48
N ILE A 343 6.51 0.23 -18.11
CA ILE A 343 6.17 1.55 -17.56
C ILE A 343 5.89 1.49 -16.05
N HIS A 344 5.66 0.28 -15.52
CA HIS A 344 5.52 0.00 -14.09
C HIS A 344 6.19 -1.33 -13.79
N HIS A 345 6.90 -1.40 -12.68
CA HIS A 345 7.41 -2.64 -12.12
C HIS A 345 7.52 -2.49 -10.61
N ARG A 346 7.09 -3.51 -9.87
CA ARG A 346 7.25 -3.56 -8.43
C ARG A 346 7.41 -5.00 -7.98
N ILE A 347 8.44 -5.22 -7.18
CA ILE A 347 8.65 -6.45 -6.42
C ILE A 347 8.05 -6.23 -5.04
N LYS A 348 7.26 -7.20 -4.57
CA LYS A 348 6.55 -7.21 -3.30
C LYS A 348 7.02 -8.44 -2.52
N PRO A 349 8.14 -8.33 -1.78
CA PRO A 349 8.60 -9.43 -0.94
C PRO A 349 7.51 -9.82 0.06
N GLU A 350 7.37 -11.11 0.34
CA GLU A 350 6.58 -11.65 1.45
C GLU A 350 7.48 -12.10 2.59
N GLU A 351 8.71 -12.53 2.27
CA GLU A 351 9.73 -12.90 3.24
C GLU A 351 11.13 -12.73 2.65
N ILE A 352 12.05 -12.21 3.46
CA ILE A 352 13.48 -12.19 3.16
C ILE A 352 14.22 -12.68 4.39
N VAL A 353 15.06 -13.70 4.23
CA VAL A 353 15.89 -14.23 5.33
C VAL A 353 17.35 -14.19 4.93
N VAL A 354 18.12 -13.40 5.67
CA VAL A 354 19.57 -13.29 5.55
C VAL A 354 20.25 -14.38 6.38
N GLN A 355 21.13 -15.14 5.75
CA GLN A 355 21.92 -16.24 6.32
C GLN A 355 23.39 -16.08 5.92
N GLY A 356 24.17 -15.41 6.77
CA GLY A 356 25.56 -15.09 6.48
C GLY A 356 25.69 -14.23 5.22
N ASP A 357 26.43 -14.72 4.23
CA ASP A 357 26.66 -14.05 2.94
C ASP A 357 25.63 -14.44 1.86
N THR A 358 24.52 -15.06 2.24
CA THR A 358 23.39 -15.39 1.33
C THR A 358 22.07 -14.94 1.93
N ALA A 359 21.06 -14.72 1.09
CA ALA A 359 19.69 -14.57 1.53
C ALA A 359 18.75 -15.21 0.53
N TYR A 360 17.60 -15.70 0.98
CA TYR A 360 16.49 -15.99 0.08
C TYR A 360 15.41 -14.92 0.26
N ASP A 361 14.69 -14.66 -0.81
CA ASP A 361 13.65 -13.65 -0.95
C ASP A 361 12.56 -14.24 -1.85
N TRP A 362 11.33 -14.30 -1.36
CA TRP A 362 10.20 -14.76 -2.17
C TRP A 362 9.00 -13.84 -1.94
N GLY A 363 8.16 -13.77 -2.96
CA GLY A 363 6.96 -12.93 -2.91
C GLY A 363 6.30 -12.81 -4.26
N TYR A 364 5.65 -11.67 -4.47
CA TYR A 364 4.89 -11.36 -5.67
C TYR A 364 5.55 -10.22 -6.43
N TYR A 365 5.28 -10.13 -7.72
CA TYR A 365 5.65 -8.98 -8.52
C TYR A 365 4.48 -8.53 -9.37
N GLU A 366 4.50 -7.27 -9.78
CA GLU A 366 3.53 -6.69 -10.70
C GLU A 366 4.23 -5.73 -11.65
N GLY A 367 3.61 -5.49 -12.80
CA GLY A 367 4.09 -4.51 -13.74
C GLY A 367 3.08 -4.19 -14.82
N ALA A 368 3.42 -3.20 -15.63
CA ALA A 368 2.66 -2.82 -16.81
C ALA A 368 3.62 -2.56 -17.96
N THR A 369 3.26 -3.05 -19.14
CA THR A 369 3.99 -2.81 -20.38
C THR A 369 3.12 -1.99 -21.32
N ARG A 370 3.65 -0.87 -21.78
CA ARG A 370 3.07 -0.12 -22.90
C ARG A 370 3.58 -0.70 -24.21
N LEU A 371 2.68 -1.10 -25.09
CA LEU A 371 2.97 -1.62 -26.43
C LEU A 371 3.21 -0.48 -27.42
N GLY A 372 3.72 -0.80 -28.62
CA GLY A 372 4.00 0.20 -29.67
C GLY A 372 2.76 0.94 -30.17
N ASP A 373 1.58 0.32 -30.06
CA ASP A 373 0.27 0.93 -30.36
C ASP A 373 -0.28 1.80 -29.20
N GLY A 374 0.48 1.95 -28.11
CA GLY A 374 0.08 2.70 -26.91
C GLY A 374 -0.77 1.91 -25.92
N LYS A 375 -1.20 0.68 -26.25
CA LYS A 375 -1.98 -0.16 -25.32
C LYS A 375 -1.14 -0.57 -24.11
N GLU A 376 -1.74 -0.51 -22.92
CA GLU A 376 -1.11 -0.97 -21.69
C GLU A 376 -1.58 -2.40 -21.35
N VAL A 377 -0.62 -3.26 -21.00
CA VAL A 377 -0.85 -4.64 -20.58
C VAL A 377 -0.30 -4.80 -19.17
N PHE A 378 -1.18 -5.10 -18.23
CA PHE A 378 -0.84 -5.39 -16.84
C PHE A 378 -0.49 -6.86 -16.69
N TRP A 379 0.46 -7.14 -15.80
CA TRP A 379 0.91 -8.48 -15.50
C TRP A 379 1.35 -8.58 -14.05
N GLU A 380 1.19 -9.77 -13.50
CA GLU A 380 1.60 -10.10 -12.14
C GLU A 380 2.08 -11.56 -12.07
N GLY A 381 2.79 -11.87 -10.99
CA GLY A 381 3.35 -13.18 -10.79
C GLY A 381 3.96 -13.35 -9.41
N LYS A 382 4.64 -14.49 -9.23
CA LYS A 382 5.38 -14.85 -8.02
C LYS A 382 6.83 -15.17 -8.37
N TYR A 383 7.73 -14.95 -7.41
CA TYR A 383 9.16 -15.10 -7.61
C TYR A 383 9.86 -15.75 -6.42
N VAL A 384 11.07 -16.26 -6.68
CA VAL A 384 12.09 -16.59 -5.69
C VAL A 384 13.42 -16.05 -6.19
N ILE A 385 14.08 -15.24 -5.37
CA ILE A 385 15.42 -14.72 -5.56
C ILE A 385 16.33 -15.27 -4.46
N VAL A 386 17.52 -15.73 -4.84
CA VAL A 386 18.62 -15.94 -3.90
C VAL A 386 19.62 -14.82 -4.10
N TRP A 387 19.88 -14.07 -3.04
CA TRP A 387 20.89 -13.03 -2.96
C TRP A 387 22.21 -13.60 -2.45
N LYS A 388 23.31 -13.02 -2.90
CA LYS A 388 24.66 -13.33 -2.42
C LYS A 388 25.41 -12.04 -2.16
N LYS A 389 26.08 -11.96 -1.01
CA LYS A 389 27.02 -10.91 -0.68
C LYS A 389 28.34 -11.18 -1.40
N THR A 390 28.77 -10.24 -2.22
CA THR A 390 30.04 -10.32 -2.95
C THR A 390 31.22 -10.00 -2.02
N PRO A 391 32.47 -10.34 -2.39
CA PRO A 391 33.64 -10.05 -1.54
C PRO A 391 33.87 -8.57 -1.22
N ASP A 392 33.42 -7.66 -2.08
CA ASP A 392 33.40 -6.20 -1.87
C ASP A 392 32.21 -5.73 -1.02
N GLY A 393 31.40 -6.65 -0.51
CA GLY A 393 30.34 -6.40 0.46
C GLY A 393 28.97 -6.06 -0.15
N GLN A 394 28.83 -6.09 -1.48
CA GLN A 394 27.56 -5.78 -2.15
C GLN A 394 26.61 -6.97 -2.16
N TRP A 395 25.33 -6.74 -1.89
CA TRP A 395 24.29 -7.76 -2.08
C TRP A 395 23.83 -7.76 -3.54
N LYS A 396 23.93 -8.92 -4.20
CA LYS A 396 23.54 -9.08 -5.61
C LYS A 396 22.68 -10.31 -5.83
N ILE A 397 21.88 -10.29 -6.88
CA ILE A 397 21.05 -11.41 -7.29
C ILE A 397 21.94 -12.55 -7.82
N TYR A 398 21.86 -13.71 -7.17
CA TYR A 398 22.59 -14.92 -7.55
C TYR A 398 21.73 -15.92 -8.31
N LEU A 399 20.51 -16.21 -7.82
CA LEU A 399 19.50 -16.99 -8.54
C LEU A 399 18.22 -16.16 -8.64
N ASP A 400 17.56 -16.20 -9.79
CA ASP A 400 16.31 -15.46 -10.03
C ASP A 400 15.35 -16.29 -10.87
N SER A 401 14.19 -16.57 -10.28
CA SER A 401 13.14 -17.44 -10.84
C SER A 401 11.77 -16.81 -10.59
N TRP A 402 10.94 -16.78 -11.62
CA TRP A 402 9.60 -16.20 -11.53
C TRP A 402 8.61 -16.92 -12.46
N ASN A 403 7.32 -16.86 -12.12
CA ASN A 403 6.23 -17.29 -12.99
C ASN A 403 4.99 -16.41 -12.85
N GLY A 404 4.14 -16.37 -13.88
CA GLY A 404 2.86 -15.67 -13.84
C GLY A 404 1.87 -16.34 -12.89
N LEU A 405 0.90 -15.55 -12.41
CA LEU A 405 -0.25 -16.07 -11.64
C LEU A 405 -1.30 -16.72 -12.55
#